data_AF-A0AAD9NTF1-F1
#
_entry.id   AF-A0AAD9NTF1-F1
#
_cell.length_a   1.000
_cell.length_b   1.000
_cell.length_c   1.000
_cell.angle_alpha   90.00
_cell.angle_beta   90.00
_cell.angle_gamma   90.00
#
_symmetry.space_group_name_H-M   'P 1'
#
loop_
_entity.id
_entity.type
_entity.pdbx_description
1 polymer ?
#
loop_
_entity_poly.entity_id
_entity_poly.type
_entity_poly.pdbx_seq_one_letter_code
_entity_poly.pdbx_strand_id
1 'polypeptide(L)'
;MPLLKSLHWLPVHYRIVFKICTMSYQALASKQPTYLNSMLTPARKSRELRSTSSNPLYIPRVKTKAGTRAFSVAAPTLWNSLPVGVKSEGNIVFSADV
;
A
#
# COMPACT_ATOMS: atom_id res chain seq x y z
N MET A 1 27.85 8.07 7.35
CA MET A 1 26.88 6.96 7.48
C MET A 1 27.30 5.74 6.62
N PRO A 2 28.39 5.00 6.93
CA PRO A 2 28.91 3.95 6.03
C PRO A 2 28.40 2.52 6.32
N LEU A 3 27.88 2.22 7.51
CA LEU A 3 27.58 0.84 7.93
C LEU A 3 26.28 0.25 7.36
N LEU A 4 25.23 1.06 7.18
CA LEU A 4 23.94 0.57 6.68
C LEU A 4 23.97 0.19 5.20
N LYS A 5 24.81 0.88 4.41
CA LYS A 5 24.97 0.59 2.98
C LYS A 5 25.78 -0.69 2.75
N SER A 6 26.83 -0.93 3.54
CA SER A 6 27.65 -2.16 3.42
C SER A 6 26.85 -3.42 3.77
N LEU A 7 25.89 -3.32 4.70
CA LEU A 7 25.01 -4.43 5.07
C LEU A 7 23.81 -4.60 4.13
N HIS A 8 23.68 -3.78 3.08
CA HIS A 8 22.51 -3.78 2.16
C HIS A 8 21.16 -3.61 2.87
N TRP A 9 21.16 -3.03 4.07
CA TRP A 9 19.94 -2.90 4.85
C TRP A 9 19.10 -1.75 4.33
N LEU A 10 17.90 -2.08 3.85
CA LEU A 10 16.91 -1.08 3.46
C LEU A 10 16.64 -0.16 4.67
N PRO A 11 16.78 1.18 4.52
CA PRO A 11 16.46 2.13 5.59
C PRO A 11 15.07 1.91 6.18
N VAL A 12 14.92 2.17 7.49
CA VAL A 12 13.70 1.85 8.25
C VAL A 12 12.45 2.47 7.63
N HIS A 13 12.53 3.69 7.09
CA HIS A 13 11.38 4.35 6.46
C HIS A 13 10.89 3.59 5.23
N TYR A 14 11.79 3.10 4.38
CA TYR A 14 11.41 2.29 3.22
C TYR A 14 10.86 0.93 3.63
N ARG A 15 11.35 0.32 4.72
CA ARG A 15 10.77 -0.93 5.26
C ARG A 15 9.32 -0.73 5.73
N ILE A 16 9.03 0.40 6.38
CA ILE A 16 7.66 0.74 6.82
C ILE A 16 6.75 0.88 5.60
N VAL A 17 7.18 1.65 4.60
CA VAL A 17 6.41 1.84 3.34
C VAL A 17 6.15 0.51 2.66
N PHE A 18 7.19 -0.32 2.50
CA PHE A 18 7.09 -1.64 1.89
C PHE A 18 6.06 -2.52 2.62
N LYS A 19 6.17 -2.63 3.96
CA LYS A 19 5.21 -3.42 4.75
C LYS A 19 3.77 -2.94 4.60
N ILE A 20 3.53 -1.63 4.62
CA ILE A 20 2.18 -1.07 4.44
C ILE A 20 1.64 -1.41 3.04
N CYS A 21 2.43 -1.21 1.99
CA CYS A 21 2.04 -1.55 0.61
C CYS A 21 1.74 -3.04 0.45
N THR A 22 2.61 -3.90 0.99
CA THR A 22 2.43 -5.35 1.02
C THR A 22 1.13 -5.77 1.72
N MET A 23 0.90 -5.26 2.94
CA MET A 23 -0.33 -5.56 3.68
C MET A 23 -1.57 -5.09 2.92
N SER A 24 -1.49 -3.93 2.26
CA SER A 24 -2.57 -3.40 1.43
C SER A 24 -2.86 -4.29 0.23
N TYR A 25 -1.81 -4.73 -0.47
CA TYR A 25 -1.93 -5.67 -1.58
C TYR A 25 -2.58 -6.98 -1.14
N GLN A 26 -2.06 -7.60 -0.08
CA GLN A 26 -2.61 -8.86 0.44
C GLN A 26 -4.08 -8.67 0.85
N ALA A 27 -4.39 -7.61 1.60
CA ALA A 27 -5.76 -7.32 2.02
C ALA A 27 -6.72 -7.07 0.85
N LEU A 28 -6.25 -6.50 -0.28
CA LEU A 28 -7.07 -6.33 -1.48
C LEU A 28 -7.21 -7.62 -2.30
N ALA A 29 -6.14 -8.39 -2.42
CA ALA A 29 -6.10 -9.61 -3.23
C ALA A 29 -6.82 -10.78 -2.54
N SER A 30 -6.49 -11.07 -1.28
CA SER A 30 -7.08 -12.18 -0.52
C SER A 30 -8.38 -11.81 0.20
N LYS A 31 -8.70 -10.50 0.26
CA LYS A 31 -9.79 -9.94 1.09
C LYS A 31 -9.64 -10.26 2.58
N GLN A 32 -8.42 -10.56 3.02
CA GLN A 32 -8.11 -10.94 4.40
C GLN A 32 -6.84 -10.24 4.91
N PRO A 33 -6.76 -9.98 6.22
CA PRO A 33 -7.82 -10.13 7.20
C PRO A 33 -8.93 -9.08 7.02
N THR A 34 -10.17 -9.44 7.37
CA THR A 34 -11.37 -8.65 7.08
C THR A 34 -11.33 -7.24 7.64
N TYR A 35 -10.69 -7.04 8.80
CA TYR A 35 -10.53 -5.72 9.41
C TYR A 35 -9.61 -4.80 8.62
N LEU A 36 -8.58 -5.32 7.95
CA LEU A 36 -7.72 -4.50 7.08
C LEU A 36 -8.43 -4.18 5.77
N ASN A 37 -9.11 -5.18 5.19
CA ASN A 37 -9.86 -4.98 3.96
C ASN A 37 -11.00 -3.96 4.15
N SER A 38 -11.73 -4.00 5.27
CA SER A 38 -12.82 -3.06 5.56
C SER A 38 -12.34 -1.60 5.70
N MET A 39 -11.07 -1.38 6.03
CA MET A 39 -10.46 -0.05 6.07
C MET A 39 -10.03 0.46 4.68
N LEU A 40 -9.97 -0.39 3.65
CA LEU A 40 -9.54 -0.04 2.30
C LEU A 40 -10.75 0.07 1.38
N THR A 41 -11.26 1.28 1.20
CA THR A 41 -12.42 1.53 0.34
C THR A 41 -11.98 1.89 -1.09
N PRO A 42 -12.47 1.20 -2.13
CA PRO A 42 -12.26 1.62 -3.51
C PRO A 42 -12.77 3.05 -3.74
N ALA A 43 -11.97 3.90 -4.40
CA ALA A 43 -12.43 5.23 -4.75
C ALA A 43 -13.51 5.14 -5.84
N ARG A 44 -14.69 5.71 -5.56
CA ARG A 44 -15.80 5.75 -6.52
C ARG A 44 -15.41 6.62 -7.71
N LYS A 45 -15.25 6.00 -8.89
CA LYS A 45 -15.11 6.74 -10.15
C LYS A 45 -16.51 7.09 -10.65
N SER A 46 -16.72 8.34 -11.05
CA SER A 46 -17.98 8.72 -11.72
C SER A 46 -18.11 8.11 -13.12
N ARG A 47 -16.99 7.71 -13.73
CA ARG A 47 -16.92 7.12 -15.07
C ARG A 47 -15.68 6.24 -15.17
N GLU A 48 -15.83 5.04 -15.73
CA GLU A 48 -14.71 4.17 -16.07
C GLU A 48 -14.13 4.58 -17.43
N LEU A 49 -12.89 5.06 -17.45
CA LEU A 49 -12.15 5.31 -18.68
C LEU A 49 -11.29 4.09 -19.01
N ARG A 50 -11.05 3.83 -20.30
CA ARG A 50 -10.20 2.71 -20.77
C ARG A 50 -8.75 2.78 -20.24
N SER A 51 -8.29 3.94 -19.82
CA SER A 51 -6.98 4.16 -19.19
C SER A 51 -6.99 4.01 -17.65
N THR A 52 -8.12 3.64 -17.04
CA THR A 52 -8.26 3.64 -15.58
C THR A 52 -7.89 2.32 -14.91
N SER A 53 -6.74 1.74 -15.27
CA SER A 53 -6.18 0.53 -14.65
C SER A 53 -5.56 0.77 -13.25
N SER A 54 -5.62 1.98 -12.71
CA SER A 54 -4.91 2.37 -11.47
C SER A 54 -5.59 1.94 -10.16
N ASN A 55 -6.81 1.39 -10.19
CA ASN A 55 -7.62 0.97 -9.03
C ASN A 55 -7.34 1.78 -7.74
N PRO A 56 -7.65 3.10 -7.74
CA PRO A 56 -7.32 3.97 -6.62
C PRO A 56 -8.20 3.67 -5.40
N LEU A 57 -7.64 3.91 -4.23
CA LEU A 57 -8.35 3.82 -2.96
C LEU A 57 -8.77 5.21 -2.47
N TYR A 58 -9.89 5.28 -1.75
CA TYR A 58 -10.34 6.50 -1.10
C TYR A 58 -9.43 6.83 0.09
N ILE A 59 -9.06 8.11 0.24
CA ILE A 59 -8.25 8.61 1.35
C ILE A 59 -9.17 9.41 2.29
N PRO A 60 -9.44 8.94 3.52
CA PRO A 60 -10.22 9.68 4.50
C PRO A 60 -9.56 11.02 4.87
N ARG A 61 -10.37 12.06 5.04
CA ARG A 61 -9.90 13.36 5.53
C ARG A 61 -9.69 13.29 7.05
N VAL A 62 -8.47 13.54 7.49
CA VAL A 62 -8.09 13.60 8.91
C VAL A 62 -7.56 14.97 9.28
N LYS A 63 -7.85 15.44 10.49
CA LYS A 63 -7.41 16.76 10.99
C LYS A 63 -6.09 16.71 11.77
N THR A 64 -5.67 15.53 12.22
CA THR A 64 -4.50 15.37 13.09
C THR A 64 -3.35 14.68 12.37
N LYS A 65 -2.11 15.02 12.75
CA LYS A 65 -0.92 14.36 12.20
C LYS A 65 -0.88 12.88 12.57
N ALA A 66 -1.33 12.52 13.77
CA ALA A 66 -1.48 11.13 14.18
C ALA A 66 -2.46 10.37 13.26
N GLY A 67 -3.59 10.98 12.91
CA GLY A 67 -4.56 10.40 11.98
C GLY A 67 -3.98 10.11 10.59
N THR A 68 -3.05 10.95 10.10
CA THR A 68 -2.39 10.69 8.80
C THR A 68 -1.52 9.42 8.80
N ARG A 69 -1.14 8.91 9.98
CA ARG A 69 -0.33 7.71 10.15
C ARG A 69 -1.18 6.44 10.33
N ALA A 70 -2.49 6.58 10.52
CA ALA A 70 -3.38 5.43 10.64
C ALA A 70 -3.39 4.61 9.35
N PHE A 71 -3.53 3.28 9.45
CA PHE A 71 -3.53 2.40 8.29
C PHE A 71 -4.58 2.83 7.25
N SER A 72 -5.80 3.18 7.69
CA SER A 72 -6.90 3.66 6.85
C SER A 72 -6.59 4.93 6.03
N VAL A 73 -5.50 5.65 6.33
CA VAL A 73 -5.06 6.84 5.58
C VAL A 73 -3.71 6.58 4.90
N ALA A 74 -2.73 6.02 5.62
CA ALA A 74 -1.39 5.79 5.11
C ALA A 74 -1.38 4.74 3.98
N ALA A 75 -2.14 3.65 4.13
CA ALA A 75 -2.25 2.60 3.11
C ALA A 75 -2.80 3.12 1.78
N PRO A 76 -3.98 3.77 1.72
CA PRO A 76 -4.50 4.29 0.45
C PRO A 76 -3.63 5.42 -0.12
N THR A 77 -2.96 6.22 0.73
CA THR A 77 -2.03 7.26 0.25
C THR A 77 -0.83 6.65 -0.47
N LEU A 78 -0.17 5.66 0.14
CA LEU A 78 0.98 4.98 -0.46
C LEU A 78 0.58 4.13 -1.66
N TRP A 79 -0.55 3.42 -1.57
CA TRP A 79 -1.09 2.65 -2.68
C TRP A 79 -1.36 3.54 -3.89
N ASN A 80 -1.96 4.71 -3.70
CA ASN A 80 -2.27 5.62 -4.80
C ASN A 80 -1.02 6.21 -5.47
N SER A 81 0.10 6.33 -4.75
CA SER A 81 1.37 6.79 -5.34
C SER A 81 2.15 5.72 -6.10
N LEU A 82 1.73 4.44 -6.03
CA LEU A 82 2.40 3.36 -6.77
C LEU A 82 2.09 3.45 -8.27
N PRO A 83 3.08 3.18 -9.14
CA PRO A 83 2.85 3.01 -10.58
C PRO A 83 1.86 1.88 -10.85
N VAL A 84 1.09 2.01 -11.93
CA VAL A 84 0.06 1.03 -12.28
C VAL A 84 0.65 -0.36 -12.55
N GLY A 85 1.82 -0.45 -13.17
CA GLY A 85 2.50 -1.73 -13.43
C GLY A 85 2.68 -2.57 -12.17
N VAL A 86 3.13 -1.93 -11.08
CA VAL A 86 3.37 -2.59 -9.78
C VAL A 86 2.07 -3.08 -9.13
N LYS A 87 0.93 -2.43 -9.39
CA LYS A 87 -0.37 -2.84 -8.85
C LYS A 87 -1.00 -4.00 -9.61
N SER A 88 -0.69 -4.11 -10.90
CA SER A 88 -1.24 -5.13 -11.80
C SER A 88 -0.39 -6.40 -11.84
N GLU A 89 0.86 -6.33 -11.38
CA GLU A 89 1.74 -7.49 -11.25
C GLU A 89 1.27 -8.41 -10.10
N GLY A 90 0.67 -9.54 -10.45
CA GLY A 90 0.14 -10.53 -9.51
C GLY A 90 1.18 -11.35 -8.76
N ASN A 91 2.45 -10.96 -8.78
CA ASN A 91 3.57 -11.81 -8.35
C ASN A 91 4.43 -11.13 -7.27
N ILE A 92 3.87 -10.97 -6.08
CA ILE A 92 4.66 -10.74 -4.85
C ILE A 92 4.71 -12.06 -4.08
N VAL A 93 5.56 -12.97 -4.56
CA VAL A 93 5.86 -14.21 -3.85
C VAL A 93 6.68 -13.85 -2.61
N PHE A 94 6.08 -14.00 -1.43
CA PHE A 94 6.83 -14.04 -0.17
C PHE A 94 7.42 -15.45 -0.06
N SER A 95 8.67 -15.62 -0.49
CA SER A 95 9.45 -16.77 -0.04
C SER A 95 9.69 -16.54 1.46
N ALA A 96 8.93 -17.31 2.26
CA ALA A 96 9.14 -17.45 3.68
C ALA A 96 10.14 -18.59 3.90
N ASP A 97 11.37 -18.41 3.45
CA ASP A 97 12.48 -19.33 3.71
C ASP A 97 13.72 -18.52 4.12
N VAL A 98 13.83 -18.25 5.43
CA VAL A 98 15.03 -18.44 6.29
C VAL A 98 14.55 -18.48 7.74
#